data_AF-A0A8T2IM65-F1
#
_entry.id   AF-A0A8T2IM65-F1
#
_cell.length_a   1.000
_cell.length_b   1.000
_cell.length_c   1.000
_cell.angle_alpha   90.00
_cell.angle_beta   90.00
_cell.angle_gamma   90.00
#
_symmetry.space_group_name_H-M   'P 1'
#
loop_
_entity.id
_entity.type
_entity.pdbx_description
1 polymer ?
#
loop_
_entity_poly.entity_id
_entity_poly.type
_entity_poly.pdbx_seq_one_letter_code
_entity_poly.pdbx_strand_id
1 'polypeptide(L)'
;MVGSEASSSKPADGGSQRKRRGPGALATAYLVIYNVVMTAGWLVIAVGLVRAYLSKGSYHNLYYAIERPLKFFQTGALLEIVHCALGIVPSSVVLTAFQVMSRVFLTWAVTHSVREVQNEDSVLLFVVAWTITEIIRYSFYTFSLLNHLPYIIKWARYTLFIILYPMGVTGELLTIYTALPIVKKTSLYSISLPNKYNFSFDYYTFLILVMISYIPIFPQLYFHMFHQRRKVLNADHKKSD
;
A
#
# COMPACT_ATOMS: atom_id res chain seq x y z
N MET A 1 -29.96 0.62 -70.98
CA MET A 1 -28.50 0.88 -71.10
C MET A 1 -28.02 1.25 -69.71
N VAL A 2 -27.46 0.27 -68.96
CA VAL A 2 -25.99 -0.02 -68.90
C VAL A 2 -25.29 1.16 -68.22
N GLY A 3 -24.93 1.07 -66.93
CA GLY A 3 -23.69 0.47 -66.39
C GLY A 3 -22.66 1.60 -66.18
N SER A 4 -21.75 1.67 -65.20
CA SER A 4 -21.21 0.73 -64.21
C SER A 4 -20.33 1.52 -63.21
N GLU A 5 -20.09 0.94 -62.03
CA GLU A 5 -18.87 1.04 -61.18
C GLU A 5 -18.56 2.35 -60.39
N ALA A 6 -18.07 2.35 -59.15
CA ALA A 6 -17.54 1.28 -58.30
C ALA A 6 -17.61 1.65 -56.81
N SER A 7 -17.76 0.58 -56.01
CA SER A 7 -17.59 0.46 -54.57
C SER A 7 -16.19 0.85 -54.07
N SER A 8 -16.11 1.48 -52.89
CA SER A 8 -15.05 1.21 -51.93
C SER A 8 -15.49 1.59 -50.51
N SER A 9 -16.26 0.71 -49.89
CA SER A 9 -16.45 0.65 -48.44
C SER A 9 -15.10 0.31 -47.77
N LYS A 10 -14.49 1.28 -47.09
CA LYS A 10 -13.37 1.00 -46.18
C LYS A 10 -13.91 0.27 -44.94
N PRO A 11 -13.28 -0.84 -44.49
CA PRO A 11 -13.74 -1.54 -43.31
C PRO A 11 -13.48 -0.70 -42.06
N ALA A 12 -14.46 -0.73 -41.15
CA ALA A 12 -14.29 -0.28 -39.79
C ALA A 12 -13.13 -1.05 -39.15
N ASP A 13 -12.13 -0.31 -38.66
CA ASP A 13 -11.06 -0.83 -37.81
C ASP A 13 -11.70 -1.25 -36.47
N GLY A 14 -12.19 -2.49 -36.45
CA GLY A 14 -12.63 -3.20 -35.28
C GLY A 14 -11.42 -3.56 -34.43
N GLY A 15 -10.84 -2.54 -33.77
CA GLY A 15 -9.93 -2.71 -32.67
C GLY A 15 -10.64 -3.48 -31.56
N SER A 16 -10.60 -4.81 -31.64
CA SER A 16 -11.05 -5.72 -30.60
C SER A 16 -10.37 -5.27 -29.31
N GLN A 17 -11.14 -4.61 -28.42
CA GLN A 17 -10.74 -4.43 -27.04
C GLN A 17 -10.52 -5.83 -26.50
N ARG A 18 -9.26 -6.26 -26.50
CA ARG A 18 -8.81 -7.53 -25.95
C ARG A 18 -9.21 -7.48 -24.48
N LYS A 19 -10.40 -7.99 -24.15
CA LYS A 19 -10.89 -8.17 -22.77
C LYS A 19 -9.73 -8.87 -22.06
N ARG A 20 -9.03 -8.14 -21.19
CA ARG A 20 -7.94 -8.70 -20.39
C ARG A 20 -8.54 -9.92 -19.69
N ARG A 21 -8.17 -11.11 -20.14
CA ARG A 21 -8.64 -12.36 -19.53
C ARG A 21 -8.22 -12.26 -18.07
N GLY A 22 -9.20 -12.25 -17.17
CA GLY A 22 -8.92 -12.26 -15.74
C GLY A 22 -8.04 -13.46 -15.37
N PRO A 23 -7.43 -13.45 -14.18
CA PRO A 23 -6.65 -14.59 -13.72
C PRO A 23 -7.44 -15.89 -13.88
N GLY A 24 -6.77 -16.95 -14.36
CA GLY A 24 -7.39 -18.28 -14.50
C GLY A 24 -7.94 -18.77 -13.16
N ALA A 25 -8.85 -19.75 -13.16
CA ALA A 25 -9.53 -20.19 -11.94
C ALA A 25 -8.57 -20.56 -10.78
N LEU A 26 -7.45 -21.21 -11.09
CA LEU A 26 -6.39 -21.53 -10.11
C LEU A 26 -5.70 -20.28 -9.54
N ALA A 27 -5.42 -19.29 -10.38
CA ALA A 27 -4.82 -18.03 -9.95
C ALA A 27 -5.80 -17.21 -9.10
N THR A 28 -7.09 -17.22 -9.45
CA THR A 28 -8.15 -16.61 -8.64
C THR A 28 -8.27 -17.28 -7.27
N ALA A 29 -8.28 -18.62 -7.21
CA ALA A 29 -8.33 -19.35 -5.94
C ALA A 29 -7.09 -19.05 -5.06
N TYR A 30 -5.90 -19.07 -5.65
CA TYR A 30 -4.66 -18.70 -4.96
C TYR A 30 -4.71 -17.25 -4.42
N LEU A 31 -5.15 -16.28 -5.22
CA LEU A 31 -5.27 -14.88 -4.80
C LEU A 31 -6.30 -14.71 -3.69
N VAL A 32 -7.42 -15.44 -3.73
CA VAL A 32 -8.41 -15.45 -2.64
C VAL A 32 -7.78 -15.94 -1.35
N ILE A 33 -7.09 -17.09 -1.38
CA ILE A 33 -6.40 -17.65 -0.20
C ILE A 33 -5.37 -16.66 0.33
N TYR A 34 -4.54 -16.09 -0.54
CA TYR A 34 -3.55 -15.08 -0.17
C TYR A 34 -4.19 -13.88 0.53
N ASN A 35 -5.22 -13.28 -0.06
CA ASN A 35 -5.90 -12.12 0.51
C ASN A 35 -6.62 -12.45 1.84
N VAL A 36 -7.15 -13.66 2.00
CA VAL A 36 -7.76 -14.11 3.26
C VAL A 36 -6.70 -14.26 4.35
N VAL A 37 -5.56 -14.91 4.04
CA VAL A 37 -4.43 -15.05 4.98
C VAL A 37 -3.89 -13.68 5.38
N MET A 38 -3.74 -12.75 4.43
CA MET A 38 -3.30 -11.39 4.72
C MET A 38 -4.32 -10.66 5.59
N THR A 39 -5.62 -10.73 5.28
CA THR A 39 -6.68 -10.15 6.13
C THR A 39 -6.62 -10.69 7.55
N ALA A 40 -6.52 -12.01 7.71
CA ALA A 40 -6.43 -12.65 9.02
C ALA A 40 -5.18 -12.21 9.78
N GLY A 41 -4.05 -12.07 9.09
CA GLY A 41 -2.80 -11.56 9.65
C GLY A 41 -2.92 -10.15 10.22
N TRP A 42 -3.50 -9.24 9.44
CA TRP A 42 -3.74 -7.87 9.89
C TRP A 42 -4.80 -7.80 11.01
N LEU A 43 -5.79 -8.70 11.03
CA LEU A 43 -6.71 -8.83 12.15
C LEU A 43 -6.01 -9.29 13.44
N VAL A 44 -5.03 -10.20 13.35
CA VAL A 44 -4.21 -10.59 14.51
C VAL A 44 -3.43 -9.39 15.03
N ILE A 45 -2.86 -8.56 14.15
CA ILE A 45 -2.21 -7.30 14.55
C ILE A 45 -3.21 -6.37 15.24
N ALA A 46 -4.42 -6.19 14.67
CA ALA A 46 -5.47 -5.36 15.25
C ALA A 46 -5.88 -5.83 16.66
N VAL A 47 -6.08 -7.13 16.85
CA VAL A 47 -6.40 -7.71 18.16
C VAL A 47 -5.22 -7.54 19.12
N GLY A 48 -3.98 -7.69 18.64
CA GLY A 48 -2.77 -7.41 19.40
C GLY A 48 -2.70 -5.97 19.90
N LEU A 49 -3.00 -5.00 19.03
CA LEU A 49 -3.08 -3.57 19.36
C LEU A 49 -4.11 -3.32 20.47
N VAL A 50 -5.33 -3.85 20.31
CA VAL A 50 -6.43 -3.66 21.28
C VAL A 50 -6.09 -4.32 22.63
N ARG A 51 -5.56 -5.55 22.63
CA ARG A 51 -5.18 -6.25 23.87
C ARG A 51 -4.04 -5.54 24.59
N ALA A 52 -3.03 -5.06 23.85
CA ALA A 52 -1.92 -4.30 24.43
C ALA A 52 -2.40 -2.98 25.04
N TYR A 53 -3.33 -2.29 24.37
CA TYR A 53 -3.96 -1.08 24.88
C TYR A 53 -4.72 -1.33 26.19
N LEU A 54 -5.58 -2.35 26.21
CA LEU A 54 -6.42 -2.67 27.37
C LEU A 54 -5.63 -3.23 28.58
N SER A 55 -4.54 -3.95 28.35
CA SER A 55 -3.79 -4.63 29.42
C SER A 55 -2.77 -3.76 30.14
N LYS A 56 -2.17 -2.77 29.47
CA LYS A 56 -1.03 -2.03 30.03
C LYS A 56 -1.28 -0.55 30.29
N GLY A 57 -2.36 0.04 29.78
CA GLY A 57 -2.66 1.48 29.96
C GLY A 57 -1.58 2.45 29.45
N SER A 58 -0.46 1.94 28.93
CA SER A 58 0.73 2.67 28.48
C SER A 58 1.22 2.07 27.17
N TYR A 59 1.45 2.94 26.20
CA TYR A 59 1.74 2.59 24.80
C TYR A 59 3.20 2.12 24.58
N HIS A 60 4.09 2.33 25.55
CA HIS A 60 5.54 2.17 25.39
C HIS A 60 6.04 0.73 25.17
N ASN A 61 5.18 -0.29 25.24
CA ASN A 61 5.55 -1.68 24.92
C ASN A 61 4.64 -2.33 23.87
N LEU A 62 3.77 -1.54 23.25
CA LEU A 62 2.75 -2.04 22.34
C LEU A 62 3.37 -2.46 20.99
N TYR A 63 4.40 -1.74 20.53
CA TYR A 63 5.14 -2.12 19.33
C TYR A 63 5.83 -3.48 19.46
N TYR A 64 6.45 -3.79 20.61
CA TYR A 64 7.13 -5.07 20.82
C TYR A 64 6.21 -6.30 20.64
N ALA A 65 4.94 -6.18 21.00
CA ALA A 65 3.97 -7.27 20.85
C ALA A 65 3.57 -7.51 19.38
N ILE A 66 3.57 -6.45 18.57
CA ILE A 66 3.09 -6.48 17.18
C ILE A 66 4.21 -6.43 16.14
N GLU A 67 5.45 -6.13 16.53
CA GLU A 67 6.59 -5.96 15.62
C GLU A 67 6.81 -7.21 14.76
N ARG A 68 6.78 -8.39 15.38
CA ARG A 68 6.97 -9.67 14.68
C ARG A 68 5.90 -9.91 13.62
N PRO A 69 4.58 -9.90 13.94
CA PRO A 69 3.55 -10.08 12.92
C PRO A 69 3.56 -8.94 11.90
N LEU A 70 3.79 -7.69 12.32
CA LEU A 70 3.88 -6.54 11.42
C LEU A 70 4.96 -6.76 10.35
N LYS A 71 6.19 -7.11 10.75
CA LYS A 71 7.29 -7.41 9.81
C LYS A 71 6.95 -8.57 8.89
N PHE A 72 6.37 -9.64 9.43
CA PHE A 72 6.03 -10.82 8.65
C PHE A 72 5.02 -10.49 7.54
N PHE A 73 3.89 -9.86 7.87
CA PHE A 73 2.87 -9.51 6.90
C PHE A 73 3.32 -8.38 5.97
N GLN A 74 4.11 -7.42 6.47
CA GLN A 74 4.65 -6.36 5.64
C GLN A 74 5.63 -6.90 4.58
N THR A 75 6.48 -7.85 4.94
CA THR A 75 7.35 -8.55 3.98
C THR A 75 6.53 -9.46 3.05
N GLY A 76 5.47 -10.09 3.55
CA GLY A 76 4.53 -10.88 2.74
C GLY A 76 3.90 -10.07 1.60
N ALA A 77 3.67 -8.77 1.80
CA ALA A 77 3.15 -7.87 0.78
C ALA A 77 4.08 -7.71 -0.45
N LEU A 78 5.36 -8.10 -0.36
CA LEU A 78 6.25 -8.16 -1.54
C LEU A 78 5.73 -9.12 -2.61
N LEU A 79 4.96 -10.14 -2.23
CA LEU A 79 4.31 -11.04 -3.17
C LEU A 79 3.32 -10.29 -4.08
N GLU A 80 2.76 -9.16 -3.66
CA GLU A 80 1.88 -8.35 -4.52
C GLU A 80 2.64 -7.77 -5.72
N ILE A 81 3.90 -7.40 -5.52
CA ILE A 81 4.77 -6.93 -6.61
C ILE A 81 4.97 -8.09 -7.60
N VAL A 82 5.19 -9.30 -7.10
CA VAL A 82 5.33 -10.52 -7.92
C VAL A 82 4.03 -10.82 -8.67
N HIS A 83 2.86 -10.73 -8.02
CA HIS A 83 1.57 -10.97 -8.68
C HIS A 83 1.30 -9.98 -9.82
N CYS A 84 1.71 -8.71 -9.64
CA CYS A 84 1.63 -7.71 -10.69
C CYS A 84 2.65 -7.98 -11.80
N ALA A 85 3.88 -8.35 -11.45
CA ALA A 85 4.96 -8.63 -12.41
C ALA A 85 4.63 -9.84 -13.30
N LEU A 86 4.00 -10.88 -12.73
CA LEU A 86 3.51 -12.06 -13.46
C LEU A 86 2.23 -11.77 -14.27
N GLY A 87 1.67 -10.56 -14.19
CA GLY A 87 0.45 -10.18 -14.91
C GLY A 87 -0.82 -10.84 -14.39
N ILE A 88 -0.78 -11.49 -13.22
CA ILE A 88 -1.94 -12.11 -12.59
C ILE A 88 -2.92 -11.03 -12.11
N VAL A 89 -2.38 -9.91 -11.63
CA VAL A 89 -3.15 -8.74 -11.19
C VAL A 89 -2.94 -7.59 -12.18
N PRO A 90 -4.02 -6.97 -12.72
CA PRO A 90 -3.93 -5.92 -13.72
C PRO A 90 -3.58 -4.55 -13.12
N SER A 91 -2.46 -4.46 -12.39
CA SER A 91 -1.92 -3.23 -11.79
C SER A 91 -0.56 -2.88 -12.39
N SER A 92 -0.15 -1.62 -12.24
CA SER A 92 1.21 -1.21 -12.60
C SER A 92 2.19 -1.75 -11.56
N VAL A 93 3.13 -2.58 -12.01
CA VAL A 93 4.19 -3.15 -11.17
C VAL A 93 4.97 -2.07 -10.44
N VAL A 94 5.29 -0.97 -11.14
CA VAL A 94 6.05 0.16 -10.58
C VAL A 94 5.27 0.83 -9.45
N LEU A 95 3.98 1.11 -9.65
CA LEU A 95 3.16 1.75 -8.62
C LEU A 95 2.97 0.85 -7.39
N THR A 96 2.70 -0.44 -7.61
CA THR A 96 2.59 -1.42 -6.53
C THR A 96 3.92 -1.59 -5.79
N ALA A 97 5.05 -1.59 -6.51
CA ALA A 97 6.38 -1.64 -5.92
C ALA A 97 6.65 -0.43 -5.04
N PHE A 98 6.40 0.80 -5.51
CA PHE A 98 6.59 2.00 -4.68
C PHE A 98 5.74 1.95 -3.40
N GLN A 99 4.48 1.53 -3.50
CA GLN A 99 3.56 1.45 -2.36
C GLN A 99 3.93 0.37 -1.33
N VAL A 100 4.47 -0.76 -1.77
CA VAL A 100 4.88 -1.84 -0.86
C VAL A 100 6.28 -1.56 -0.31
N MET A 101 7.21 -1.13 -1.16
CA MET A 101 8.59 -0.86 -0.77
C MET A 101 8.71 0.32 0.19
N SER A 102 7.88 1.36 0.07
CA SER A 102 7.88 2.47 1.05
C SER A 102 7.59 1.98 2.47
N ARG A 103 6.60 1.10 2.63
CA ARG A 103 6.21 0.54 3.93
C ARG A 103 7.21 -0.49 4.45
N VAL A 104 7.75 -1.34 3.56
CA VAL A 104 8.85 -2.26 3.92
C VAL A 104 10.07 -1.48 4.38
N PHE A 105 10.41 -0.39 3.67
CA PHE A 105 11.50 0.52 4.04
C PHE A 105 11.28 1.11 5.43
N LEU A 106 10.10 1.67 5.72
CA LEU A 106 9.83 2.23 7.05
C LEU A 106 9.88 1.16 8.16
N THR A 107 9.40 -0.05 7.87
CA THR A 107 9.36 -1.16 8.85
C THR A 107 10.76 -1.71 9.15
N TRP A 108 11.60 -1.87 8.13
CA TRP A 108 12.91 -2.50 8.29
C TRP A 108 14.05 -1.49 8.41
N ALA A 109 14.10 -0.49 7.54
CA ALA A 109 15.22 0.46 7.54
C ALA A 109 15.10 1.48 8.66
N VAL A 110 13.88 1.93 8.99
CA VAL A 110 13.66 2.97 10.02
C VAL A 110 13.36 2.35 11.38
N THR A 111 12.17 1.75 11.54
CA THR A 111 11.67 1.33 12.86
C THR A 111 12.41 0.14 13.46
N HIS A 112 12.92 -0.79 12.65
CA HIS A 112 13.77 -1.87 13.16
C HIS A 112 15.20 -1.41 13.47
N SER A 113 15.79 -0.55 12.64
CA SER A 113 17.17 -0.08 12.84
C SER A 113 17.31 0.91 13.98
N VAL A 114 16.28 1.72 14.23
CA VAL A 114 16.25 2.73 15.30
C VAL A 114 15.24 2.31 16.35
N ARG A 115 15.71 1.56 17.35
CA ARG A 115 14.86 0.95 18.38
C ARG A 115 14.18 1.99 19.27
N GLU A 116 14.78 3.15 19.44
CA GLU A 116 14.26 4.24 20.26
C GLU A 116 12.94 4.79 19.70
N VAL A 117 12.79 4.80 18.38
CA VAL A 117 11.57 5.29 17.71
C VAL A 117 10.39 4.35 17.94
N GLN A 118 10.62 3.09 18.28
CA GLN A 118 9.55 2.10 18.50
C GLN A 118 8.62 2.46 19.67
N ASN A 119 9.07 3.31 20.59
CA ASN A 119 8.30 3.74 21.76
C ASN A 119 7.53 5.04 21.52
N GLU A 120 7.72 5.67 20.36
CA GLU A 120 7.07 6.94 20.00
C GLU A 120 5.64 6.74 19.54
N ASP A 121 4.77 7.70 19.87
CA ASP A 121 3.36 7.70 19.48
C ASP A 121 3.18 7.75 17.95
N SER A 122 4.20 8.26 17.23
CA SER A 122 4.22 8.25 15.77
C SER A 122 4.11 6.85 15.18
N VAL A 123 4.69 5.85 15.86
CA VAL A 123 4.65 4.45 15.43
C VAL A 123 3.25 3.88 15.59
N LEU A 124 2.60 4.15 16.72
CA LEU A 124 1.21 3.77 16.93
C LEU A 124 0.31 4.34 15.83
N LEU A 125 0.51 5.61 15.48
CA LEU A 125 -0.32 6.34 14.52
C LEU A 125 -0.33 5.66 13.14
N PHE A 126 0.85 5.39 12.57
CA PHE A 126 0.90 4.74 11.25
C PHE A 126 0.51 3.26 11.32
N VAL A 127 0.84 2.54 12.40
CA VAL A 127 0.50 1.11 12.52
C VAL A 127 -1.01 0.91 12.60
N VAL A 128 -1.73 1.74 13.36
CA VAL A 128 -3.19 1.70 13.40
C VAL A 128 -3.77 2.03 12.02
N ALA A 129 -3.28 3.11 11.38
CA ALA A 129 -3.74 3.52 10.06
C ALA A 129 -3.53 2.43 9.00
N TRP A 130 -2.35 1.82 8.99
CA TRP A 130 -2.01 0.70 8.09
C TRP A 130 -2.88 -0.51 8.38
N THR A 131 -3.03 -0.90 9.65
CA THR A 131 -3.82 -2.09 10.01
C THR A 131 -5.25 -2.00 9.48
N ILE A 132 -5.93 -0.86 9.69
CA ILE A 132 -7.28 -0.65 9.19
C ILE A 132 -7.31 -0.64 7.66
N THR A 133 -6.37 0.08 7.03
CA THR A 133 -6.29 0.19 5.56
C THR A 133 -6.07 -1.18 4.90
N GLU A 134 -5.19 -2.01 5.46
CA GLU A 134 -4.85 -3.31 4.92
C GLU A 134 -5.98 -4.32 5.06
N ILE A 135 -6.66 -4.36 6.22
CA ILE A 135 -7.86 -5.19 6.41
C ILE A 135 -8.91 -4.88 5.34
N ILE A 136 -9.19 -3.60 5.11
CA ILE A 136 -10.16 -3.18 4.10
C ILE A 136 -9.68 -3.54 2.70
N ARG A 137 -8.39 -3.34 2.40
CA ARG A 137 -7.81 -3.59 1.08
C ARG A 137 -7.90 -5.07 0.70
N TYR A 138 -7.39 -5.95 1.56
CA TYR A 138 -7.39 -7.39 1.30
C TYR A 138 -8.80 -7.98 1.33
N SER A 139 -9.68 -7.48 2.21
CA SER A 139 -11.11 -7.84 2.18
C SER A 139 -11.73 -7.45 0.85
N PHE A 140 -11.53 -6.21 0.39
CA PHE A 140 -12.02 -5.76 -0.91
C PHE A 140 -11.50 -6.64 -2.06
N TYR A 141 -10.20 -6.98 -2.07
CA TYR A 141 -9.64 -7.84 -3.10
C TYR A 141 -10.26 -9.25 -3.09
N THR A 142 -10.46 -9.83 -1.90
CA THR A 142 -11.12 -11.12 -1.73
C THR A 142 -12.54 -11.09 -2.32
N PHE A 143 -13.37 -10.16 -1.85
CA PHE A 143 -14.76 -10.05 -2.26
C PHE A 143 -14.92 -9.64 -3.74
N SER A 144 -13.99 -8.84 -4.27
CA SER A 144 -13.97 -8.50 -5.70
C SER A 144 -13.62 -9.71 -6.58
N LEU A 145 -12.80 -10.65 -6.11
CA LEU A 145 -12.47 -11.88 -6.84
C LEU A 145 -13.60 -12.91 -6.78
N LEU A 146 -14.38 -12.92 -5.70
CA LEU A 146 -15.55 -13.77 -5.51
C LEU A 146 -16.82 -13.24 -6.21
N ASN A 147 -16.73 -12.12 -6.94
CA ASN A 147 -17.86 -11.43 -7.59
C ASN A 147 -19.01 -11.02 -6.64
N HIS A 148 -18.81 -11.10 -5.33
CA HIS A 148 -19.76 -10.66 -4.30
C HIS A 148 -19.09 -9.59 -3.45
N LEU A 149 -19.15 -8.33 -3.88
CA LEU A 149 -18.56 -7.20 -3.14
C LEU A 149 -19.61 -6.49 -2.28
N PRO A 150 -19.57 -6.64 -0.94
CA PRO A 150 -20.49 -5.93 -0.05
C PRO A 150 -20.31 -4.42 -0.17
N TYR A 151 -21.44 -3.68 -0.17
CA TYR A 151 -21.42 -2.22 -0.25
C TYR A 151 -20.61 -1.59 0.89
N ILE A 152 -20.69 -2.13 2.11
CA ILE A 152 -19.97 -1.62 3.29
C ILE A 152 -18.45 -1.62 3.06
N ILE A 153 -17.90 -2.70 2.50
CA ILE A 153 -16.44 -2.82 2.26
C ILE A 153 -16.00 -1.89 1.13
N LYS A 154 -16.82 -1.80 0.06
CA LYS A 154 -16.60 -0.85 -1.03
C LYS A 154 -16.61 0.59 -0.49
N TRP A 155 -17.62 0.96 0.29
CA TRP A 155 -17.77 2.28 0.90
C TRP A 155 -16.61 2.59 1.86
N ALA A 156 -16.22 1.64 2.71
CA ALA A 156 -15.12 1.78 3.64
C ALA A 156 -13.81 2.10 2.92
N ARG A 157 -13.49 1.37 1.84
CA ARG A 157 -12.31 1.61 0.99
C ARG A 157 -12.28 3.02 0.40
N TYR A 158 -13.42 3.49 -0.09
CA TYR A 158 -13.53 4.78 -0.77
C TYR A 158 -13.93 5.94 0.14
N THR A 159 -14.00 5.75 1.47
CA THR A 159 -14.36 6.81 2.42
C THR A 159 -13.34 6.92 3.54
N LEU A 160 -12.92 5.81 4.14
CA LEU A 160 -11.98 5.84 5.27
C LEU A 160 -10.58 6.32 4.87
N PHE A 161 -10.22 6.25 3.58
CA PHE A 161 -8.95 6.81 3.10
C PHE A 161 -8.82 8.32 3.41
N ILE A 162 -9.93 9.06 3.53
CA ILE A 162 -9.90 10.51 3.82
C ILE A 162 -9.20 10.78 5.16
N ILE A 163 -9.38 9.90 6.15
CA ILE A 163 -8.79 10.04 7.49
C ILE A 163 -7.53 9.19 7.61
N LEU A 164 -7.58 7.93 7.17
CA LEU A 164 -6.49 6.98 7.34
C LEU A 164 -5.24 7.36 6.54
N TYR A 165 -5.42 7.99 5.38
CA TYR A 165 -4.29 8.31 4.50
C TYR A 165 -3.43 9.45 5.05
N PRO A 166 -3.99 10.61 5.47
CA PRO A 166 -3.22 11.64 6.18
C PRO A 166 -2.67 11.14 7.53
N MET A 167 -3.44 10.34 8.27
CA MET A 167 -3.02 9.76 9.55
C MET A 167 -1.78 8.88 9.39
N GLY A 168 -1.81 7.96 8.42
CA GLY A 168 -0.68 7.10 8.09
C GLY A 168 0.55 7.91 7.75
N VAL A 169 0.45 8.79 6.74
CA VAL A 169 1.57 9.61 6.28
C VAL A 169 2.16 10.51 7.37
N THR A 170 1.31 11.09 8.22
CA THR A 170 1.79 11.88 9.37
C THR A 170 2.59 11.00 10.33
N GLY A 171 2.12 9.80 10.64
CA GLY A 171 2.85 8.86 11.50
C GLY A 171 4.17 8.41 10.90
N GLU A 172 4.21 8.15 9.59
CA GLU A 172 5.44 7.76 8.87
C GLU A 172 6.47 8.90 8.90
N LEU A 173 6.06 10.14 8.58
CA LEU A 173 6.95 11.31 8.57
C LEU A 173 7.47 11.65 9.97
N LEU A 174 6.62 11.59 11.00
CA LEU A 174 7.04 11.81 12.39
C LEU A 174 8.03 10.74 12.85
N THR A 175 7.83 9.48 12.44
CA THR A 175 8.74 8.37 12.74
C THR A 175 10.10 8.57 12.08
N ILE A 176 10.14 9.04 10.82
CA ILE A 176 11.41 9.37 10.16
C ILE A 176 12.07 10.58 10.84
N TYR A 177 11.29 11.61 11.16
CA TYR A 177 11.80 12.82 11.81
C TYR A 177 12.44 12.53 13.18
N THR A 178 11.81 11.69 14.00
CA THR A 178 12.36 11.25 15.30
C THR A 178 13.58 10.35 15.13
N ALA A 179 13.69 9.60 14.03
CA ALA A 179 14.87 8.80 13.71
C ALA A 179 16.09 9.65 13.29
N LEU A 180 15.89 10.79 12.62
CA LEU A 180 16.97 11.66 12.11
C LEU A 180 18.07 12.02 13.14
N PRO A 181 17.77 12.54 14.34
CA PRO A 181 18.81 12.89 15.31
C PRO A 181 19.61 11.67 15.78
N ILE A 182 18.96 10.51 15.88
CA ILE A 182 19.61 9.27 16.30
C ILE A 182 20.54 8.76 15.20
N VAL A 183 20.05 8.72 13.95
CA VAL A 183 20.84 8.34 12.77
C VAL A 183 22.06 9.25 12.61
N LYS A 184 21.90 10.57 12.81
CA LYS A 184 23.01 11.53 12.76
C LYS A 184 24.06 11.26 13.83
N LYS A 185 23.65 10.90 15.04
CA LYS A 185 24.55 10.64 16.17
C LYS A 185 25.29 9.31 16.05
N THR A 186 24.62 8.28 15.53
CA THR A 186 25.16 6.92 15.42
C THR A 186 25.81 6.63 14.07
N SER A 187 25.66 7.52 13.08
CA SER A 187 26.09 7.32 11.69
C SER A 187 25.59 5.98 11.12
N LEU A 188 24.38 5.57 11.52
CA LEU A 188 23.77 4.29 11.12
C LEU A 188 23.66 4.22 9.59
N TYR A 189 24.23 3.17 9.00
CA TYR A 189 24.33 2.94 7.56
C TYR A 189 25.05 4.01 6.75
N SER A 190 25.70 5.00 7.38
CA SER A 190 26.50 5.97 6.66
C SER A 190 27.88 5.39 6.34
N ILE A 191 28.20 5.30 5.05
CA ILE A 191 29.51 4.89 4.55
C ILE A 191 30.29 6.17 4.27
N SER A 192 31.22 6.50 5.15
CA SER A 192 32.14 7.63 4.96
C SER A 192 33.41 7.19 4.24
N LEU A 193 34.03 8.12 3.52
CA LEU A 193 35.34 7.91 2.92
C LEU A 193 36.43 7.78 4.00
N PRO A 194 37.53 7.04 3.73
CA PRO A 194 37.81 6.29 2.50
C PRO A 194 37.26 4.85 2.54
N ASN A 195 36.55 4.44 1.47
CA ASN A 195 36.11 3.06 1.23
C ASN A 195 36.59 2.60 -0.15
N LYS A 196 36.83 1.29 -0.34
CA LYS A 196 37.43 0.66 -1.54
C LYS A 196 36.72 0.99 -2.87
N TYR A 197 35.46 1.42 -2.79
CA TYR A 197 34.60 1.77 -3.93
C TYR A 197 34.42 3.28 -4.16
N ASN A 198 35.10 4.14 -3.40
CA ASN A 198 35.01 5.62 -3.47
C ASN A 198 33.57 6.18 -3.44
N PHE A 199 32.68 5.51 -2.70
CA PHE A 199 31.27 5.87 -2.60
C PHE A 199 30.96 6.33 -1.17
N SER A 200 30.38 7.52 -1.04
CA SER A 200 29.87 8.04 0.23
C SER A 200 28.36 7.92 0.21
N PHE A 201 27.79 7.14 1.13
CA PHE A 201 26.36 7.06 1.33
C PHE A 201 26.05 7.63 2.71
N ASP A 202 25.25 8.68 2.77
CA ASP A 202 24.79 9.22 4.04
C ASP A 202 23.31 8.91 4.23
N TYR A 203 23.03 8.02 5.18
CA TYR A 203 21.68 7.59 5.48
C TYR A 203 20.81 8.74 6.00
N TYR A 204 21.41 9.69 6.71
CA TYR A 204 20.73 10.91 7.17
C TYR A 204 20.20 11.74 5.99
N THR A 205 21.05 12.04 5.02
CA THR A 205 20.66 12.75 3.79
C THR A 205 19.61 11.97 3.00
N PHE A 206 19.74 10.64 2.92
CA PHE A 206 18.74 9.79 2.25
C PHE A 206 17.36 9.89 2.92
N LEU A 207 17.27 9.84 4.26
CA LEU A 207 16.00 9.98 4.98
C LEU A 207 15.34 11.35 4.73
N ILE A 208 16.13 12.42 4.65
CA ILE A 208 15.62 13.75 4.30
C ILE A 208 15.03 13.75 2.88
N LEU A 209 15.71 13.15 1.90
CA LEU A 209 15.19 13.03 0.54
C LEU A 209 13.88 12.24 0.49
N VAL A 210 13.77 11.17 1.29
CA VAL A 210 12.52 10.42 1.44
C VAL A 210 11.41 11.34 1.97
N MET A 211 11.64 12.09 3.05
CA MET A 211 10.64 13.03 3.57
C MET A 211 10.22 14.07 2.53
N ILE A 212 11.16 14.63 1.78
CA ILE A 212 10.87 15.60 0.71
C ILE A 212 10.02 14.96 -0.39
N SER A 213 10.28 13.70 -0.74
CA SER A 213 9.52 12.99 -1.78
C SER A 213 8.02 12.84 -1.47
N TYR A 214 7.64 12.87 -0.17
CA TYR A 214 6.23 12.82 0.22
C TYR A 214 5.46 14.07 -0.23
N ILE A 215 6.10 15.23 -0.34
CA ILE A 215 5.46 16.50 -0.73
C ILE A 215 4.80 16.43 -2.11
N PRO A 216 5.49 16.00 -3.20
CA PRO A 216 4.84 15.84 -4.49
C PRO A 216 3.99 14.57 -4.61
N ILE A 217 4.41 13.46 -3.99
CA ILE A 217 3.76 12.15 -4.18
C ILE A 217 2.41 12.07 -3.45
N PHE A 218 2.32 12.63 -2.23
CA PHE A 218 1.13 12.53 -1.40
C PHE A 218 -0.11 13.18 -2.01
N PRO A 219 -0.08 14.46 -2.45
CA PRO A 219 -1.26 15.10 -3.03
C PRO A 219 -1.74 14.36 -4.28
N GLN A 220 -0.83 13.92 -5.15
CA GLN A 220 -1.18 13.22 -6.39
C GLN A 220 -1.94 11.92 -6.10
N LEU A 221 -1.43 11.09 -5.17
CA LEU A 221 -2.09 9.85 -4.79
C LEU A 221 -3.41 10.10 -4.06
N TYR A 222 -3.46 11.11 -3.19
CA TYR A 222 -4.64 11.47 -2.42
C TYR A 222 -5.78 11.97 -3.31
N PHE A 223 -5.49 12.90 -4.23
CA PHE A 223 -6.49 13.37 -5.20
C PHE A 223 -6.93 12.25 -6.14
N HIS A 224 -6.04 11.36 -6.56
CA HIS A 224 -6.41 10.20 -7.37
C HIS A 224 -7.45 9.32 -6.68
N MET A 225 -7.35 9.10 -5.36
CA MET A 225 -8.36 8.36 -4.59
C MET A 225 -9.72 9.06 -4.56
N PHE A 226 -9.77 10.39 -4.51
CA PHE A 226 -11.04 11.14 -4.66
C PHE A 226 -11.66 10.97 -6.05
N HIS A 227 -10.85 10.97 -7.10
CA HIS A 227 -11.34 10.70 -8.45
C HIS A 227 -11.92 9.29 -8.55
N GLN A 228 -11.25 8.29 -7.97
CA GLN A 228 -11.76 6.92 -7.92
C GLN A 228 -13.05 6.82 -7.11
N ARG A 229 -13.14 7.49 -5.96
CA ARG A 229 -14.36 7.56 -5.15
C ARG A 229 -15.54 8.07 -5.96
N ARG A 230 -15.38 9.22 -6.63
CA ARG A 230 -16.43 9.81 -7.48
C ARG A 230 -16.85 8.84 -8.59
N LYS A 231 -15.88 8.18 -9.24
CA LYS A 231 -16.15 7.25 -10.34
C LYS A 231 -16.94 6.01 -9.89
N VAL A 232 -16.62 5.45 -8.71
CA VAL A 232 -17.20 4.18 -8.26
C VAL A 232 -18.51 4.40 -7.49
N LEU A 233 -18.55 5.35 -6.55
CA LEU A 233 -19.73 5.56 -5.71
C LEU A 233 -20.83 6.36 -6.42
N ASN A 234 -20.50 7.39 -7.20
CA ASN A 234 -21.53 8.19 -7.88
C ASN A 234 -22.13 7.46 -9.09
N ALA A 235 -21.40 6.51 -9.68
CA ALA A 235 -21.94 5.68 -10.77
C ALA A 235 -22.99 4.66 -10.27
N ASP A 236 -22.89 4.24 -9.01
CA ASP A 236 -23.88 3.36 -8.39
C ASP A 236 -25.17 4.15 -8.07
N HIS A 237 -25.06 5.38 -7.56
CA HIS A 237 -26.23 6.27 -7.33
C HIS A 237 -27.05 6.51 -8.60
N LYS A 238 -26.37 6.73 -9.75
CA LYS A 238 -27.04 6.96 -11.04
C LYS A 238 -27.63 5.69 -11.67
N LYS A 239 -27.39 4.50 -11.11
CA LYS A 239 -27.99 3.22 -11.55
C LYS A 239 -29.17 2.79 -10.67
N SER A 240 -29.28 3.36 -9.48
CA SER A 240 -30.38 3.10 -8.53
C SER A 240 -31.54 4.10 -8.65
N ASP A 241 -31.36 5.18 -9.43
CA ASP A 241 -32.40 6.11 -9.87
C ASP A 241 -32.86 5.75 -11.30
#